data_AF-A0AAN8XHL8-F1
#
_entry.id   AF-A0AAN8XHL8-F1
#
_cell.length_a   1.000
_cell.length_b   1.000
_cell.length_c   1.000
_cell.angle_alpha   90.00
_cell.angle_beta   90.00
_cell.angle_gamma   90.00
#
_symmetry.space_group_name_H-M   'P 1'
#
loop_
_entity.id
_entity.type
_entity.pdbx_description
1 polymer ?
#
loop_
_entity_poly.entity_id
_entity_poly.type
_entity_poly.pdbx_seq_one_letter_code
_entity_poly.pdbx_strand_id
1 'polypeptide(L)'
;MATWSRIRGQHSGKTGAFVRACAAYCFITIPSLANAATRMKLYLLSGCVALINNCLGQGDACMKAAIKELLDVAASQDMENAGQMAEVIRSSVATLSSTLIATPDPPDASPPLYLLRGLTNAVRSYQWPKDTDLRVSLSLALIHAISASVQDTLPYHFHAVEGNDSLYGGDPSVQHEAEELCTSLLQDILTHIQSLTGVSEKRIGPLSLNTLWCIITWGDLNDVQMMNMAVFMWSFIIKHNRPQVITQTRDWITKRSTWLKNGQLEQFARHINSSR
;
A
#
# COMPACT_ATOMS: atom_id res chain seq x y z
N MET A 1 1.36 -19.13 19.96
CA MET A 1 1.04 -20.53 19.62
C MET A 1 2.13 -21.45 20.19
N ALA A 2 1.78 -22.49 20.96
CA ALA A 2 2.76 -23.37 21.63
C ALA A 2 3.63 -24.19 20.66
N THR A 3 3.16 -24.41 19.43
CA THR A 3 3.91 -25.05 18.35
C THR A 3 5.03 -24.15 17.83
N TRP A 4 4.75 -22.85 17.62
CA TRP A 4 5.77 -21.89 17.17
C TRP A 4 6.93 -21.76 18.16
N SER A 5 6.64 -21.68 19.46
CA SER A 5 7.68 -21.52 20.49
C SER A 5 8.63 -22.72 20.58
N ARG A 6 8.18 -23.91 20.14
CA ARG A 6 8.98 -25.15 20.15
C ARG A 6 9.68 -25.43 18.82
N ILE A 7 9.07 -25.04 17.70
CA ILE A 7 9.45 -25.52 16.36
C ILE A 7 9.94 -24.38 15.44
N ARG A 8 9.59 -23.12 15.73
CA ARG A 8 9.99 -21.93 14.95
C ARG A 8 9.76 -22.08 13.43
N GLY A 9 8.68 -22.75 13.03
CA GLY A 9 8.30 -22.94 11.62
C GLY A 9 8.93 -24.16 10.94
N GLN A 10 9.89 -24.83 11.57
CA GLN A 10 10.57 -26.00 11.01
C GLN A 10 9.82 -27.30 11.33
N HIS A 11 8.72 -27.53 10.63
CA HIS A 11 7.82 -28.63 10.95
C HIS A 11 8.29 -30.01 10.48
N SER A 12 8.07 -31.03 11.31
CA SER A 12 8.01 -32.43 10.86
C SER A 12 6.77 -32.66 10.00
N GLY A 13 6.70 -33.79 9.27
CA GLY A 13 5.50 -34.13 8.48
C GLY A 13 4.20 -34.13 9.30
N LYS A 14 4.24 -34.63 10.55
CA LYS A 14 3.07 -34.66 11.45
C LYS A 14 2.67 -33.27 11.95
N THR A 15 3.64 -32.49 12.43
CA THR A 15 3.35 -31.14 12.97
C THR A 15 2.94 -30.17 11.87
N GLY A 16 3.50 -30.31 10.67
CA GLY A 16 3.13 -29.53 9.50
C GLY A 16 1.71 -29.85 9.03
N ALA A 17 1.33 -31.13 8.98
CA ALA A 17 -0.04 -31.53 8.67
C ALA A 17 -1.05 -30.96 9.68
N PHE A 18 -0.71 -31.00 10.97
CA PHE A 18 -1.54 -30.42 12.02
C PHE A 18 -1.75 -28.91 11.84
N VAL A 19 -0.68 -28.13 11.64
CA VAL A 19 -0.81 -26.67 11.48
C VAL A 19 -1.57 -26.30 10.21
N ARG A 20 -1.35 -27.02 9.10
CA ARG A 20 -2.15 -26.83 7.87
C ARG A 20 -3.63 -27.11 8.10
N ALA A 21 -3.97 -28.15 8.85
CA ALA A 21 -5.35 -28.46 9.20
C ALA A 21 -5.97 -27.36 10.09
N CYS A 22 -5.23 -26.81 11.05
CA CYS A 22 -5.70 -25.67 11.85
C CYS A 22 -5.94 -24.43 10.99
N ALA A 23 -5.01 -24.08 10.09
CA ALA A 23 -5.16 -22.95 9.19
C ALA A 23 -6.38 -23.13 8.26
N ALA A 24 -6.57 -24.33 7.71
CA ALA A 24 -7.74 -24.67 6.91
C ALA A 24 -9.04 -24.59 7.72
N TYR A 25 -9.04 -25.07 8.97
CA TYR A 25 -10.19 -24.97 9.87
C TYR A 25 -10.57 -23.51 10.15
N CYS A 26 -9.59 -22.64 10.43
CA CYS A 26 -9.82 -21.20 10.55
C CYS A 26 -10.44 -20.64 9.26
N PHE A 27 -9.86 -20.96 8.10
CA PHE A 27 -10.34 -20.46 6.81
C PHE A 27 -11.80 -20.82 6.53
N ILE A 28 -12.25 -22.06 6.80
CA ILE A 28 -13.63 -22.49 6.54
C ILE A 28 -14.64 -22.00 7.60
N THR A 29 -14.18 -21.64 8.80
CA THR A 29 -15.06 -21.19 9.89
C THR A 29 -15.24 -19.68 9.94
N ILE A 30 -14.25 -18.89 9.51
CA ILE A 30 -14.35 -17.42 9.46
C ILE A 30 -15.60 -16.92 8.70
N PRO A 31 -16.02 -17.48 7.55
CA PRO A 31 -17.25 -17.09 6.85
C PRO A 31 -18.52 -17.14 7.70
N SER A 32 -18.56 -17.95 8.77
CA SER A 32 -19.73 -18.08 9.64
C SER A 32 -19.98 -16.85 10.52
N LEU A 33 -19.03 -15.91 10.59
CA LEU A 33 -19.15 -14.69 11.37
C LEU A 33 -19.91 -13.61 10.60
N ALA A 34 -20.82 -12.91 11.27
CA ALA A 34 -21.64 -11.87 10.64
C ALA A 34 -20.86 -10.62 10.22
N ASN A 35 -19.88 -10.19 11.02
CA ASN A 35 -19.19 -8.92 10.82
C ASN A 35 -17.99 -9.04 9.84
N ALA A 36 -18.07 -8.34 8.71
CA ALA A 36 -17.03 -8.34 7.66
C ALA A 36 -15.67 -7.84 8.15
N ALA A 37 -15.63 -6.79 8.98
CA ALA A 37 -14.38 -6.25 9.50
C ALA A 37 -13.68 -7.26 10.43
N THR A 38 -14.45 -8.02 11.21
CA THR A 38 -13.95 -9.13 12.01
C THR A 38 -13.44 -10.27 11.12
N ARG A 39 -14.18 -10.66 10.07
CA ARG A 39 -13.75 -11.69 9.12
C ARG A 39 -12.43 -11.33 8.47
N MET A 40 -12.32 -10.12 7.91
CA MET A 40 -11.10 -9.61 7.29
C MET A 40 -9.90 -9.68 8.24
N LYS A 41 -10.04 -9.20 9.49
CA LYS A 41 -8.98 -9.25 10.50
C LYS A 41 -8.56 -10.69 10.83
N LEU A 42 -9.52 -11.60 10.92
CA LEU A 42 -9.24 -13.00 11.22
C LEU A 42 -8.57 -13.71 10.04
N TYR A 43 -8.96 -13.42 8.80
CA TYR A 43 -8.25 -13.93 7.63
C TYR A 43 -6.82 -13.42 7.58
N LEU A 44 -6.60 -12.11 7.77
CA LEU A 44 -5.26 -11.54 7.82
C LEU A 44 -4.39 -12.22 8.89
N LEU A 45 -4.90 -12.33 10.12
CA LEU A 45 -4.16 -12.96 11.22
C LEU A 45 -3.89 -14.44 10.93
N SER A 46 -4.88 -15.18 10.43
CA SER A 46 -4.73 -16.59 10.06
C SER A 46 -3.73 -16.77 8.92
N GLY A 47 -3.70 -15.84 7.97
CA GLY A 47 -2.74 -15.79 6.87
C GLY A 47 -1.32 -15.57 7.37
N CYS A 48 -1.08 -14.55 8.19
CA CYS A 48 0.24 -14.31 8.80
C CYS A 48 0.71 -15.53 9.60
N VAL A 49 -0.19 -16.14 10.37
CA VAL A 49 0.08 -17.35 11.15
C VAL A 49 0.44 -18.54 10.26
N ALA A 50 -0.24 -18.70 9.11
CA ALA A 50 0.07 -19.73 8.14
C ALA A 50 1.44 -19.49 7.50
N LEU A 51 1.74 -18.24 7.11
CA LEU A 51 3.01 -17.86 6.49
C LEU A 51 4.19 -18.10 7.43
N ILE A 52 4.14 -17.67 8.69
CA ILE A 52 5.24 -17.96 9.64
C ILE A 52 5.45 -19.48 9.82
N ASN A 53 4.40 -20.29 9.69
CA ASN A 53 4.50 -21.75 9.79
C ASN A 53 4.79 -22.44 8.45
N ASN A 54 5.26 -21.69 7.44
CA ASN A 54 5.60 -22.20 6.11
C ASN A 54 4.43 -22.95 5.43
N CYS A 55 3.20 -22.49 5.70
CA CYS A 55 1.97 -23.00 5.09
C CYS A 55 1.52 -22.03 3.99
N LEU A 56 2.37 -21.85 2.96
CA LEU A 56 2.24 -20.78 1.96
C LEU A 56 0.88 -20.76 1.26
N GLY A 57 0.39 -21.92 0.80
CA GLY A 57 -0.91 -21.99 0.13
C GLY A 57 -2.10 -21.60 1.02
N GLN A 58 -2.05 -21.93 2.31
CA GLN A 58 -3.08 -21.48 3.26
C GLN A 58 -2.94 -19.98 3.57
N GLY A 59 -1.71 -19.48 3.64
CA GLY A 59 -1.40 -18.06 3.77
C GLY A 59 -1.99 -17.24 2.63
N ASP A 60 -1.67 -17.60 1.39
CA ASP A 60 -2.19 -16.99 0.17
C ASP A 60 -3.73 -17.01 0.12
N ALA A 61 -4.36 -18.16 0.38
CA ALA A 61 -5.82 -18.26 0.41
C ALA A 61 -6.45 -17.30 1.44
N CYS A 62 -5.87 -17.20 2.64
CA CYS A 62 -6.32 -16.27 3.67
C CYS A 62 -6.14 -14.81 3.23
N MET A 63 -5.02 -14.45 2.60
CA MET A 63 -4.81 -13.08 2.11
C MET A 63 -5.81 -12.71 1.01
N LYS A 64 -6.07 -13.62 0.06
CA LYS A 64 -7.11 -13.45 -0.98
C LYS A 64 -8.48 -13.21 -0.36
N ALA A 65 -8.84 -14.00 0.66
CA ALA A 65 -10.11 -13.82 1.37
C ALA A 65 -10.16 -12.49 2.12
N ALA A 66 -9.08 -12.07 2.79
CA ALA A 66 -9.02 -10.77 3.46
C ALA A 66 -9.19 -9.59 2.49
N ILE A 67 -8.58 -9.66 1.31
CA ILE A 67 -8.76 -8.65 0.24
C ILE A 67 -10.21 -8.60 -0.22
N LYS A 68 -10.86 -9.76 -0.39
CA LYS A 68 -12.28 -9.83 -0.78
C LYS A 68 -13.20 -9.18 0.27
N GLU A 69 -12.97 -9.48 1.55
CA GLU A 69 -13.75 -8.92 2.66
C GLU A 69 -13.64 -7.39 2.78
N LEU A 70 -12.56 -6.78 2.29
CA LEU A 70 -12.41 -5.32 2.25
C LEU A 70 -13.59 -4.64 1.56
N LEU A 71 -14.09 -5.23 0.47
CA LEU A 71 -15.23 -4.68 -0.28
C LEU A 71 -16.53 -4.78 0.53
N ASP A 72 -16.72 -5.86 1.28
CA ASP A 72 -17.87 -6.03 2.15
C ASP A 72 -17.82 -5.05 3.34
N VAL A 73 -16.62 -4.78 3.88
CA VAL A 73 -16.40 -3.73 4.90
C VAL A 73 -16.74 -2.35 4.34
N ALA A 74 -16.27 -2.04 3.13
CA ALA A 74 -16.56 -0.77 2.49
C ALA A 74 -18.07 -0.59 2.21
N ALA A 75 -18.75 -1.66 1.79
CA ALA A 75 -20.19 -1.66 1.55
C ALA A 75 -21.02 -1.50 2.84
N SER A 76 -20.48 -1.85 4.00
CA SER A 76 -21.14 -1.70 5.30
C SER A 76 -21.08 -0.28 5.89
N GLN A 77 -20.62 0.72 5.12
CA GLN A 77 -20.60 2.12 5.53
C GLN A 77 -22.03 2.67 5.65
N ASP A 78 -22.45 3.00 6.86
CA ASP A 78 -23.66 3.78 7.11
C ASP A 78 -23.29 5.27 7.22
N MET A 79 -24.22 6.17 6.88
CA MET A 79 -23.96 7.62 6.93
C MET A 79 -23.56 8.11 8.33
N GLU A 80 -24.07 7.49 9.40
CA GLU A 80 -23.77 7.87 10.79
C GLU A 80 -22.38 7.42 11.25
N ASN A 81 -21.85 6.32 10.70
CA ASN A 81 -20.57 5.73 11.11
C ASN A 81 -19.44 5.93 10.07
N ALA A 82 -19.69 6.69 9.00
CA ALA A 82 -18.79 6.83 7.86
C ALA A 82 -17.35 7.20 8.23
N GLY A 83 -17.16 8.13 9.18
CA GLY A 83 -15.84 8.54 9.65
C GLY A 83 -15.07 7.42 10.38
N GLN A 84 -15.75 6.68 11.26
CA GLN A 84 -15.16 5.55 11.98
C GLN A 84 -14.84 4.41 11.02
N MET A 85 -15.75 4.10 10.10
CA MET A 85 -15.56 3.04 9.13
C MET A 85 -14.44 3.39 8.13
N ALA A 86 -14.31 4.67 7.74
CA ALA A 86 -13.19 5.12 6.92
C ALA A 86 -11.84 4.87 7.61
N GLU A 87 -11.75 5.04 8.93
CA GLU A 87 -10.53 4.72 9.68
C GLU A 87 -10.26 3.21 9.74
N VAL A 88 -11.31 2.40 9.95
CA VAL A 88 -11.19 0.94 9.89
C VAL A 88 -10.67 0.49 8.53
N ILE A 89 -11.20 1.05 7.43
CA ILE A 89 -10.77 0.74 6.07
C ILE A 89 -9.32 1.17 5.85
N ARG A 90 -8.94 2.41 6.24
CA ARG A 90 -7.55 2.89 6.13
C ARG A 90 -6.57 1.98 6.85
N SER A 91 -6.85 1.69 8.12
CA SER A 91 -6.01 0.81 8.94
C SER A 91 -5.90 -0.59 8.33
N SER A 92 -7.00 -1.11 7.79
CA SER A 92 -7.04 -2.44 7.20
C SER A 92 -6.24 -2.53 5.90
N VAL A 93 -6.39 -1.56 4.99
CA VAL A 93 -5.61 -1.49 3.76
C VAL A 93 -4.13 -1.27 4.07
N ALA A 94 -3.79 -0.39 5.02
CA ALA A 94 -2.40 -0.19 5.42
C ALA A 94 -1.78 -1.48 5.99
N THR A 95 -2.50 -2.20 6.85
CA THR A 95 -2.02 -3.45 7.45
C THR A 95 -1.90 -4.56 6.40
N LEU A 96 -2.90 -4.71 5.52
CA LEU A 96 -2.83 -5.65 4.39
C LEU A 96 -1.66 -5.32 3.48
N SER A 97 -1.55 -4.08 3.00
CA SER A 97 -0.48 -3.64 2.10
C SER A 97 0.90 -3.93 2.71
N SER A 98 1.09 -3.58 3.99
CA SER A 98 2.30 -3.91 4.74
C SER A 98 2.55 -5.42 4.78
N THR A 99 1.55 -6.21 5.13
CA THR A 99 1.70 -7.68 5.22
C THR A 99 2.07 -8.30 3.87
N LEU A 100 1.51 -7.77 2.78
CA LEU A 100 1.74 -8.26 1.43
C LEU A 100 3.15 -8.00 0.91
N ILE A 101 3.87 -6.98 1.43
CA ILE A 101 5.29 -6.75 1.08
C ILE A 101 6.13 -8.00 1.37
N ALA A 102 5.90 -8.64 2.51
CA ALA A 102 6.63 -9.84 2.94
C ALA A 102 5.97 -11.15 2.48
N THR A 103 4.80 -11.09 1.84
CA THR A 103 4.08 -12.30 1.42
C THR A 103 4.64 -12.75 0.07
N PRO A 104 5.17 -13.98 -0.03
CA PRO A 104 5.67 -14.49 -1.29
C PRO A 104 4.53 -14.69 -2.28
N ASP A 105 4.80 -14.39 -3.54
CA ASP A 105 3.88 -14.73 -4.62
C ASP A 105 3.78 -16.26 -4.81
N PRO A 106 2.61 -16.77 -5.23
CA PRO A 106 2.48 -18.16 -5.67
C PRO A 106 3.46 -18.49 -6.80
N PRO A 107 3.95 -19.75 -6.91
CA PRO A 107 4.91 -20.14 -7.96
C PRO A 107 4.42 -19.92 -9.39
N ASP A 108 3.10 -19.89 -9.60
CA ASP A 108 2.42 -19.70 -10.89
C ASP A 108 1.90 -18.27 -11.09
N ALA A 109 2.27 -17.33 -10.21
CA ALA A 109 1.87 -15.93 -10.30
C ALA A 109 2.41 -15.27 -11.58
N SER A 110 1.49 -14.86 -12.44
CA SER A 110 1.77 -14.02 -13.61
C SER A 110 0.59 -13.07 -13.84
N PRO A 111 0.79 -11.74 -13.78
CA PRO A 111 2.06 -11.05 -13.51
C PRO A 111 2.51 -11.17 -12.04
N PRO A 112 3.76 -10.74 -11.71
CA PRO A 112 4.24 -10.60 -10.33
C PRO A 112 3.38 -9.68 -9.46
N LEU A 113 3.72 -9.56 -8.17
CA LEU A 113 3.00 -8.74 -7.19
C LEU A 113 1.51 -9.10 -7.11
N TYR A 114 1.20 -10.38 -7.24
CA TYR A 114 -0.15 -10.87 -7.55
C TYR A 114 -1.19 -10.39 -6.52
N LEU A 115 -0.89 -10.51 -5.22
CA LEU A 115 -1.81 -10.09 -4.16
C LEU A 115 -1.89 -8.56 -4.02
N LEU A 116 -0.78 -7.84 -4.25
CA LEU A 116 -0.77 -6.37 -4.26
C LEU A 116 -1.58 -5.81 -5.43
N ARG A 117 -1.48 -6.43 -6.62
CA ARG A 117 -2.35 -6.15 -7.76
C ARG A 117 -3.81 -6.44 -7.41
N GLY A 118 -4.09 -7.56 -6.75
CA GLY A 118 -5.43 -7.91 -6.26
C GLY A 118 -6.01 -6.84 -5.32
N LEU A 119 -5.25 -6.39 -4.32
CA LEU A 119 -5.66 -5.34 -3.40
C LEU A 119 -5.84 -3.99 -4.11
N THR A 120 -4.93 -3.65 -5.02
CA THR A 120 -5.01 -2.44 -5.84
C THR A 120 -6.29 -2.42 -6.67
N ASN A 121 -6.62 -3.54 -7.33
CA ASN A 121 -7.85 -3.68 -8.10
C ASN A 121 -9.10 -3.57 -7.21
N ALA A 122 -9.10 -4.18 -6.02
CA ALA A 122 -10.20 -4.06 -5.07
C ALA A 122 -10.45 -2.59 -4.69
N VAL A 123 -9.40 -1.84 -4.32
CA VAL A 123 -9.50 -0.42 -3.97
C VAL A 123 -9.96 0.43 -5.15
N ARG A 124 -9.46 0.19 -6.36
CA ARG A 124 -9.79 0.99 -7.55
C ARG A 124 -11.18 0.69 -8.11
N SER A 125 -11.64 -0.56 -8.00
CA SER A 125 -12.93 -1.01 -8.54
C SER A 125 -14.12 -0.57 -7.68
N TYR A 126 -13.92 -0.33 -6.38
CA TYR A 126 -14.98 0.11 -5.49
C TYR A 126 -15.44 1.54 -5.79
N GLN A 127 -16.76 1.76 -5.79
CA GLN A 127 -17.37 3.07 -6.00
C GLN A 127 -17.38 3.87 -4.68
N TRP A 128 -16.26 4.51 -4.37
CA TRP A 128 -16.14 5.36 -3.19
C TRP A 128 -17.05 6.61 -3.29
N PRO A 129 -17.61 7.11 -2.17
CA PRO A 129 -18.35 8.37 -2.16
C PRO A 129 -17.51 9.54 -2.71
N LYS A 130 -18.15 10.48 -3.42
CA LYS A 130 -17.44 11.61 -4.09
C LYS A 130 -16.97 12.68 -3.10
N ASP A 131 -17.56 12.73 -1.92
CA ASP A 131 -17.28 13.71 -0.87
C ASP A 131 -16.13 13.27 0.05
N THR A 132 -15.51 12.11 -0.20
CA THR A 132 -14.38 11.62 0.59
C THR A 132 -13.06 11.61 -0.18
N ASP A 133 -11.96 11.74 0.56
CA ASP A 133 -10.59 11.56 0.06
C ASP A 133 -10.03 10.18 0.44
N LEU A 134 -10.90 9.27 0.91
CA LEU A 134 -10.51 7.95 1.37
C LEU A 134 -9.77 7.20 0.28
N ARG A 135 -10.31 7.13 -0.96
CA ARG A 135 -9.64 6.46 -2.08
C ARG A 135 -8.22 6.99 -2.31
N VAL A 136 -8.00 8.31 -2.27
CA VAL A 136 -6.65 8.90 -2.41
C VAL A 136 -5.72 8.41 -1.29
N SER A 137 -6.22 8.38 -0.05
CA SER A 137 -5.45 7.90 1.10
C SER A 137 -5.05 6.42 0.96
N LEU A 138 -5.98 5.59 0.47
CA LEU A 138 -5.72 4.16 0.21
C LEU A 138 -4.73 3.97 -0.95
N SER A 139 -4.91 4.72 -2.04
CA SER A 139 -4.01 4.69 -3.19
C SER A 139 -2.58 5.09 -2.81
N LEU A 140 -2.40 6.11 -1.97
CA LEU A 140 -1.07 6.49 -1.49
C LEU A 140 -0.44 5.36 -0.65
N ALA A 141 -1.20 4.74 0.26
CA ALA A 141 -0.71 3.61 1.04
C ALA A 141 -0.28 2.42 0.16
N LEU A 142 -1.01 2.16 -0.92
CA LEU A 142 -0.65 1.15 -1.91
C LEU A 142 0.62 1.51 -2.67
N ILE A 143 0.78 2.76 -3.13
CA ILE A 143 2.02 3.22 -3.79
C ILE A 143 3.22 3.01 -2.88
N HIS A 144 3.10 3.35 -1.58
CA HIS A 144 4.17 3.10 -0.61
C HIS A 144 4.53 1.61 -0.51
N ALA A 145 3.53 0.72 -0.45
CA ALA A 145 3.77 -0.71 -0.33
C ALA A 145 4.35 -1.32 -1.62
N ILE A 146 3.80 -0.96 -2.78
CA ILE A 146 4.27 -1.43 -4.09
C ILE A 146 5.73 -1.00 -4.30
N SER A 147 6.05 0.28 -4.04
CA SER A 147 7.42 0.80 -4.20
C SER A 147 8.41 0.13 -3.24
N ALA A 148 7.97 -0.21 -2.03
CA ALA A 148 8.77 -0.97 -1.08
C ALA A 148 8.94 -2.46 -1.45
N SER A 149 8.02 -3.01 -2.25
CA SER A 149 8.04 -4.42 -2.69
C SER A 149 8.97 -4.69 -3.87
N VAL A 150 9.51 -3.64 -4.48
CA VAL A 150 10.47 -3.71 -5.60
C VAL A 150 11.88 -3.23 -5.23
N GLN A 151 12.13 -3.04 -3.93
CA GLN A 151 13.49 -2.77 -3.46
C GLN A 151 14.35 -4.03 -3.59
N ASP A 152 15.65 -3.86 -3.84
CA ASP A 152 16.63 -4.97 -3.93
C ASP A 152 16.60 -5.90 -2.71
N THR A 153 16.23 -5.35 -1.54
CA THR A 153 15.97 -6.10 -0.32
C THR A 153 14.69 -5.57 0.29
N LEU A 154 13.73 -6.47 0.56
CA LEU A 154 12.48 -6.09 1.18
C LEU A 154 12.73 -5.54 2.60
N PRO A 155 11.92 -4.57 3.06
CA PRO A 155 12.10 -3.96 4.37
C PRO A 155 11.92 -4.95 5.55
N TYR A 156 11.24 -6.08 5.32
CA TYR A 156 11.03 -7.14 6.28
C TYR A 156 10.51 -8.42 5.60
N HIS A 157 10.67 -9.55 6.28
CA HIS A 157 10.29 -10.89 5.81
C HIS A 157 9.58 -11.68 6.90
N PHE A 158 8.78 -12.67 6.51
CA PHE A 158 8.36 -13.72 7.44
C PHE A 158 9.54 -14.63 7.78
N HIS A 159 9.62 -15.07 9.04
CA HIS A 159 10.70 -15.95 9.48
C HIS A 159 10.71 -17.26 8.68
N ALA A 160 11.87 -17.59 8.11
CA ALA A 160 12.10 -18.82 7.34
C ALA A 160 11.20 -18.96 6.08
N VAL A 161 10.75 -17.83 5.52
CA VAL A 161 10.04 -17.76 4.24
C VAL A 161 10.85 -16.85 3.32
N GLU A 162 11.12 -17.33 2.11
CA GLU A 162 11.78 -16.52 1.07
C GLU A 162 10.78 -15.47 0.55
N GLY A 163 11.21 -14.21 0.52
CA GLY A 163 10.40 -13.10 0.01
C GLY A 163 10.58 -12.89 -1.49
N ASN A 164 9.76 -12.00 -2.06
CA ASN A 164 9.77 -11.71 -3.49
C ASN A 164 11.10 -11.15 -4.01
N ASP A 165 11.88 -10.45 -3.17
CA ASP A 165 13.25 -10.03 -3.49
C ASP A 165 14.17 -11.23 -3.80
N SER A 166 13.99 -12.33 -3.08
CA SER A 166 14.74 -13.57 -3.28
C SER A 166 14.15 -14.42 -4.40
N LEU A 167 12.82 -14.56 -4.45
CA LEU A 167 12.12 -15.41 -5.41
C LEU A 167 12.27 -14.92 -6.86
N TYR A 168 12.17 -13.61 -7.08
CA TYR A 168 12.31 -13.02 -8.42
C TYR A 168 13.75 -12.65 -8.76
N GLY A 169 14.64 -12.51 -7.76
CA GLY A 169 16.08 -12.29 -8.00
C GLY A 169 16.39 -11.07 -8.87
N GLY A 170 15.58 -10.01 -8.78
CA GLY A 170 15.73 -8.80 -9.59
C GLY A 170 15.13 -8.88 -11.00
N ASP A 171 14.19 -9.80 -11.26
CA ASP A 171 13.47 -9.89 -12.54
C ASP A 171 12.81 -8.52 -12.90
N PRO A 172 13.14 -7.94 -14.07
CA PRO A 172 12.60 -6.65 -14.49
C PRO A 172 11.07 -6.60 -14.60
N SER A 173 10.40 -7.74 -14.77
CA SER A 173 8.93 -7.81 -14.82
C SER A 173 8.27 -7.35 -13.53
N VAL A 174 8.93 -7.50 -12.37
CA VAL A 174 8.42 -7.02 -11.08
C VAL A 174 8.42 -5.49 -11.03
N GLN A 175 9.50 -4.87 -11.49
CA GLN A 175 9.61 -3.41 -11.59
C GLN A 175 8.58 -2.85 -12.57
N HIS A 176 8.45 -3.48 -13.75
CA HIS A 176 7.46 -3.08 -14.75
C HIS A 176 6.03 -3.13 -14.21
N GLU A 177 5.69 -4.24 -13.55
CA GLU A 177 4.39 -4.43 -12.90
C GLU A 177 4.11 -3.36 -11.84
N ALA A 178 5.11 -3.05 -10.99
CA ALA A 178 4.99 -1.98 -10.00
C ALA A 178 4.76 -0.60 -10.63
N GLU A 179 5.47 -0.28 -11.71
CA GLU A 179 5.32 0.97 -12.46
C GLU A 179 3.91 1.10 -13.06
N GLU A 180 3.36 0.03 -13.64
CA GLU A 180 1.99 0.01 -14.15
C GLU A 180 0.96 0.32 -13.05
N LEU A 181 1.06 -0.39 -11.91
CA LEU A 181 0.16 -0.21 -10.79
C LEU A 181 0.26 1.21 -10.21
N CYS A 182 1.48 1.68 -9.94
CA CYS A 182 1.72 3.02 -9.39
C CYS A 182 1.28 4.13 -10.34
N THR A 183 1.51 3.99 -11.65
CA THR A 183 1.06 4.95 -12.67
C THR A 183 -0.46 5.08 -12.64
N SER A 184 -1.17 3.96 -12.60
CA SER A 184 -2.63 3.95 -12.56
C SER A 184 -3.19 4.59 -11.28
N LEU A 185 -2.55 4.34 -10.14
CA LEU A 185 -2.93 4.93 -8.85
C LEU A 185 -2.66 6.43 -8.81
N LEU A 186 -1.51 6.88 -9.32
CA LEU A 186 -1.19 8.30 -9.42
C LEU A 186 -2.17 9.03 -10.35
N GLN A 187 -2.52 8.44 -11.50
CA GLN A 187 -3.50 9.02 -12.41
C GLN A 187 -4.89 9.19 -11.75
N ASP A 188 -5.33 8.19 -10.98
CA ASP A 188 -6.59 8.28 -10.21
C ASP A 188 -6.53 9.41 -9.17
N ILE A 189 -5.40 9.55 -8.45
CA ILE A 189 -5.20 10.61 -7.46
C ILE A 189 -5.25 11.99 -8.11
N LEU A 190 -4.54 12.17 -9.23
CA LEU A 190 -4.49 13.43 -9.96
C LEU A 190 -5.86 13.84 -10.49
N THR A 191 -6.60 12.87 -11.05
CA THR A 191 -7.97 13.07 -11.53
C THR A 191 -8.88 13.52 -10.39
N HIS A 192 -8.76 12.91 -9.20
CA HIS A 192 -9.50 13.33 -8.02
C HIS A 192 -9.16 14.76 -7.63
N ILE A 193 -7.87 15.10 -7.48
CA ILE A 193 -7.42 16.44 -7.09
C ILE A 193 -7.93 17.51 -8.07
N GLN A 194 -7.84 17.25 -9.37
CA GLN A 194 -8.29 18.17 -10.42
C GLN A 194 -9.82 18.35 -10.46
N SER A 195 -10.58 17.37 -9.97
CA SER A 195 -12.05 17.46 -9.89
C SER A 195 -12.55 18.33 -8.74
N LEU A 196 -11.69 18.63 -7.74
CA LEU A 196 -12.06 19.40 -6.57
C LEU A 196 -12.25 20.88 -6.91
N THR A 197 -13.49 21.35 -6.82
CA THR A 197 -13.86 22.74 -7.12
C THR A 197 -14.79 23.31 -6.04
N GLY A 198 -14.94 24.64 -6.00
CA GLY A 198 -15.84 25.33 -5.07
C GLY A 198 -15.49 25.05 -3.61
N VAL A 199 -16.46 24.61 -2.80
CA VAL A 199 -16.25 24.33 -1.36
C VAL A 199 -15.22 23.22 -1.11
N SER A 200 -15.05 22.31 -2.07
CA SER A 200 -14.10 21.20 -1.99
C SER A 200 -12.65 21.59 -2.31
N GLU A 201 -12.43 22.76 -2.91
CA GLU A 201 -11.11 23.24 -3.35
C GLU A 201 -10.10 23.34 -2.19
N LYS A 202 -10.58 23.59 -0.96
CA LYS A 202 -9.74 23.59 0.25
C LYS A 202 -9.03 22.26 0.53
N ARG A 203 -9.49 21.15 -0.06
CA ARG A 203 -8.90 19.82 0.09
C ARG A 203 -7.66 19.62 -0.80
N ILE A 204 -7.52 20.41 -1.87
CA ILE A 204 -6.40 20.31 -2.83
C ILE A 204 -5.06 20.48 -2.13
N GLY A 205 -4.94 21.48 -1.25
CA GLY A 205 -3.69 21.80 -0.55
C GLY A 205 -3.05 20.59 0.17
N PRO A 206 -3.73 19.97 1.15
CA PRO A 206 -3.22 18.79 1.85
C PRO A 206 -3.04 17.56 0.96
N LEU A 207 -3.91 17.32 -0.04
CA LEU A 207 -3.76 16.18 -0.95
C LEU A 207 -2.53 16.34 -1.86
N SER A 208 -2.27 17.54 -2.35
CA SER A 208 -1.10 17.85 -3.19
C SER A 208 0.19 17.69 -2.39
N LEU A 209 0.19 18.09 -1.10
CA LEU A 209 1.32 17.84 -0.19
C LEU A 209 1.62 16.35 -0.04
N ASN A 210 0.60 15.54 0.30
CA ASN A 210 0.79 14.10 0.49
C ASN A 210 1.25 13.41 -0.80
N THR A 211 0.69 13.81 -1.94
CA THR A 211 1.07 13.27 -3.25
C THR A 211 2.50 13.64 -3.62
N LEU A 212 2.90 14.91 -3.43
CA LEU A 212 4.29 15.32 -3.65
C LEU A 212 5.25 14.54 -2.74
N TRP A 213 4.93 14.38 -1.46
CA TRP A 213 5.76 13.60 -0.53
C TRP A 213 5.94 12.16 -0.97
N CYS A 214 4.90 11.54 -1.52
CA CYS A 214 4.97 10.21 -2.09
C CYS A 214 5.92 10.19 -3.31
N ILE A 215 5.73 11.10 -4.26
CA ILE A 215 6.56 11.23 -5.47
C ILE A 215 8.03 11.44 -5.11
N ILE A 216 8.37 12.38 -4.24
CA ILE A 216 9.78 12.64 -3.90
C ILE A 216 10.40 11.59 -2.98
N THR A 217 9.60 10.66 -2.46
CA THR A 217 10.10 9.53 -1.66
C THR A 217 10.42 8.32 -2.55
N TRP A 218 9.61 8.05 -3.57
CA TRP A 218 9.71 6.82 -4.37
C TRP A 218 10.00 7.03 -5.86
N GLY A 219 9.60 8.17 -6.41
CA GLY A 219 9.73 8.46 -7.83
C GLY A 219 11.18 8.72 -8.23
N ASP A 220 11.56 8.20 -9.39
CA ASP A 220 12.82 8.55 -10.03
C ASP A 220 12.72 9.96 -10.64
N LEU A 221 13.32 10.96 -9.98
CA LEU A 221 13.28 12.34 -10.45
C LEU A 221 14.30 12.62 -11.57
N ASN A 222 15.11 11.63 -11.98
CA ASN A 222 15.83 11.75 -13.26
C ASN A 222 14.91 11.55 -14.46
N ASP A 223 13.79 10.84 -14.28
CA ASP A 223 12.76 10.76 -15.32
C ASP A 223 12.05 12.11 -15.47
N VAL A 224 11.97 12.56 -16.72
CA VAL A 224 11.42 13.89 -17.05
C VAL A 224 9.93 13.95 -16.73
N GLN A 225 9.18 12.86 -16.93
CA GLN A 225 7.74 12.85 -16.66
C GLN A 225 7.47 12.93 -15.15
N MET A 226 8.24 12.18 -14.35
CA MET A 226 8.13 12.20 -12.90
C MET A 226 8.58 13.53 -12.29
N MET A 227 9.68 14.12 -12.80
CA MET A 227 10.10 15.47 -12.41
C MET A 227 9.01 16.51 -12.74
N ASN A 228 8.43 16.45 -13.93
CA ASN A 228 7.32 17.32 -14.32
C ASN A 228 6.11 17.11 -13.41
N MET A 229 5.81 15.88 -13.00
CA MET A 229 4.74 15.59 -12.04
C MET A 229 5.01 16.20 -10.66
N ALA A 230 6.26 16.12 -10.17
CA ALA A 230 6.65 16.74 -8.91
C ALA A 230 6.51 18.27 -8.97
N VAL A 231 6.95 18.91 -10.06
CA VAL A 231 6.78 20.35 -10.29
C VAL A 231 5.30 20.73 -10.40
N PHE A 232 4.49 19.90 -11.07
CA PHE A 232 3.05 20.10 -11.18
C PHE A 232 2.37 20.06 -9.80
N MET A 233 2.69 19.07 -8.96
CA MET A 233 2.19 19.02 -7.57
C MET A 233 2.67 20.20 -6.72
N TRP A 234 3.90 20.65 -6.92
CA TRP A 234 4.41 21.85 -6.27
C TRP A 234 3.59 23.10 -6.63
N SER A 235 3.14 23.24 -7.87
CA SER A 235 2.30 24.37 -8.28
C SER A 235 0.95 24.41 -7.54
N PHE A 236 0.32 23.26 -7.30
CA PHE A 236 -0.89 23.18 -6.47
C PHE A 236 -0.60 23.52 -5.00
N ILE A 237 0.56 23.09 -4.49
CA ILE A 237 0.96 23.43 -3.12
C ILE A 237 1.06 24.94 -2.94
N ILE A 238 1.71 25.64 -3.89
CA ILE A 238 1.81 27.11 -3.87
C ILE A 238 0.42 27.75 -3.93
N LYS A 239 -0.44 27.29 -4.83
CA LYS A 239 -1.75 27.92 -5.07
C LYS A 239 -2.76 27.69 -3.93
N HIS A 240 -2.73 26.52 -3.29
CA HIS A 240 -3.80 26.06 -2.39
C HIS A 240 -3.38 25.92 -0.91
N ASN A 241 -2.18 26.37 -0.52
CA ASN A 241 -1.75 26.37 0.88
C ASN A 241 -1.36 27.76 1.39
N ARG A 242 -1.30 27.89 2.72
CA ARG A 242 -0.84 29.11 3.38
C ARG A 242 0.67 29.33 3.13
N PRO A 243 1.15 30.58 3.06
CA PRO A 243 2.57 30.90 2.86
C PRO A 243 3.53 30.20 3.84
N GLN A 244 3.10 30.00 5.08
CA GLN A 244 3.86 29.30 6.11
C GLN A 244 4.11 27.83 5.74
N VAL A 245 3.08 27.13 5.24
CA VAL A 245 3.17 25.74 4.82
C VAL A 245 4.10 25.62 3.61
N ILE A 246 3.96 26.51 2.62
CA ILE A 246 4.80 26.53 1.42
C ILE A 246 6.28 26.69 1.81
N THR A 247 6.58 27.66 2.69
CA THR A 247 7.95 27.93 3.14
C THR A 247 8.51 26.73 3.91
N GLN A 248 7.75 26.16 4.84
CA GLN A 248 8.16 24.98 5.59
C GLN A 248 8.42 23.80 4.65
N THR A 249 7.50 23.47 3.73
CA THR A 249 7.67 22.35 2.80
C THR A 249 8.93 22.51 1.95
N ARG A 250 9.19 23.71 1.42
CA ARG A 250 10.42 24.02 0.68
C ARG A 250 11.68 23.78 1.53
N ASP A 251 11.68 24.25 2.77
CA ASP A 251 12.80 24.08 3.70
C ASP A 251 13.02 22.59 4.02
N TRP A 252 11.95 21.83 4.25
CA TRP A 252 12.02 20.39 4.51
C TRP A 252 12.58 19.62 3.32
N ILE A 253 12.14 19.94 2.10
CA ILE A 253 12.65 19.31 0.87
C ILE A 253 14.15 19.61 0.69
N THR A 254 14.55 20.86 0.90
CA THR A 254 15.97 21.29 0.79
C THR A 254 16.84 20.63 1.86
N LYS A 255 16.35 20.53 3.11
CA LYS A 255 17.06 19.80 4.18
C LYS A 255 17.15 18.31 3.90
N ARG A 256 16.08 17.70 3.36
CA ARG A 256 16.05 16.28 3.02
C ARG A 256 16.99 15.95 1.86
N SER A 257 17.03 16.78 0.81
CA SER A 257 17.91 16.55 -0.34
C SER A 257 19.38 16.53 0.07
N THR A 258 19.78 17.51 0.88
CA THR A 258 21.14 17.62 1.43
C THR A 258 21.48 16.49 2.41
N TRP A 259 20.56 16.12 3.29
CA TRP A 259 20.76 15.01 4.24
C TRP A 259 20.93 13.67 3.54
N LEU A 260 20.11 13.38 2.53
CA LEU A 260 20.20 12.15 1.74
C LEU A 260 21.34 12.15 0.71
N LYS A 261 21.93 13.33 0.41
CA LYS A 261 22.84 13.53 -0.73
C LYS A 261 22.24 13.03 -2.05
N ASN A 262 20.92 13.21 -2.22
CA ASN A 262 20.20 12.74 -3.39
C ASN A 262 20.22 13.84 -4.46
N GLY A 263 21.04 13.64 -5.50
CA GLY A 263 21.24 14.62 -6.58
C GLY A 263 19.97 14.97 -7.35
N GLN A 264 19.06 14.02 -7.54
CA GLN A 264 17.79 14.25 -8.23
C GLN A 264 16.87 15.15 -7.39
N LEU A 265 16.78 14.86 -6.09
CA LEU A 265 16.00 15.68 -5.14
C LEU A 265 16.64 17.05 -4.93
N GLU A 266 17.97 17.17 -5.00
CA GLU A 266 18.66 18.47 -5.02
C GLU A 266 18.30 19.31 -6.25
N GLN A 267 18.22 18.69 -7.44
CA GLN A 267 17.79 19.37 -8.65
C GLN A 267 16.36 19.90 -8.50
N PHE A 268 15.45 19.07 -7.97
CA PHE A 268 14.09 19.50 -7.67
C PHE A 268 14.05 20.63 -6.63
N ALA A 269 14.84 20.52 -5.55
CA ALA A 269 14.95 21.55 -4.52
C ALA A 269 15.42 22.90 -5.11
N ARG A 270 16.40 22.89 -6.01
CA ARG A 270 16.87 24.11 -6.71
C ARG A 270 15.75 24.71 -7.56
N HIS A 271 14.98 23.89 -8.26
CA HIS A 271 13.85 24.34 -9.06
C HIS A 271 12.81 25.08 -8.20
N ILE A 272 12.33 24.47 -7.12
CA ILE A 272 11.30 25.06 -6.24
C ILE A 272 11.78 26.29 -5.44
N ASN A 273 13.09 26.48 -5.31
CA ASN A 273 13.70 27.68 -4.73
C ASN A 273 13.81 28.84 -5.73
N SER A 274 13.86 28.54 -7.03
CA SER A 274 13.93 29.55 -8.10
C SER A 274 12.55 30.08 -8.50
N SER A 275 11.49 29.28 -8.32
CA SER A 275 10.11 29.65 -8.62
C SER A 275 9.57 30.59 -7.52
N ARG A 276 9.59 31.90 -7.81
CA ARG A 276 8.96 32.95 -6.99
C ARG A 276 7.45 32.99 -7.18
#